data_AF-A0A8W8LZG1-F1
#
_entry.id   AF-A0A8W8LZG1-F1
#
_cell.length_a   1.000
_cell.length_b   1.000
_cell.length_c   1.000
_cell.angle_alpha   90.00
_cell.angle_beta   90.00
_cell.angle_gamma   90.00
#
_symmetry.space_group_name_H-M   'P 1'
#
loop_
_entity.id
_entity.type
_entity.pdbx_description
1 polymer ?
#
loop_
_entity_poly.entity_id
_entity_poly.type
_entity_poly.pdbx_seq_one_letter_code
_entity_poly.pdbx_strand_id
1 'polypeptide(L)' 'DYYLIGLEKISDKWEWTGDRSVVFNTSLWYPGEPNGLLVPELCGAVGHFLAGGIGIFDISCTYHKYICEI' A
#
# COMPACT_ATOMS: atom_id res chain seq x y z
N ASP A 1 -2.41 1.99 -14.17
CA ASP A 1 -2.24 0.71 -13.46
C ASP A 1 -1.75 0.92 -12.04
N TYR A 2 -1.91 -0.09 -11.20
CA TYR A 2 -1.35 -0.17 -9.87
C TYR A 2 -0.73 -1.55 -9.63
N TYR A 3 0.21 -1.60 -8.70
CA TYR A 3 0.98 -2.79 -8.37
C TYR A 3 1.11 -2.87 -6.85
N LEU A 4 0.85 -4.05 -6.30
CA LEU A 4 1.18 -4.36 -4.92
C LEU A 4 2.68 -4.21 -4.72
N ILE A 5 3.02 -3.57 -3.61
CA ILE A 5 4.37 -3.49 -3.08
C ILE A 5 4.43 -4.34 -1.82
N GLY A 6 5.63 -4.67 -1.35
CA GLY A 6 5.82 -5.49 -0.18
C GLY A 6 5.46 -4.78 1.13
N LEU A 7 4.22 -4.31 1.29
CA LEU A 7 3.72 -3.53 2.42
C LEU A 7 2.41 -4.15 2.93
N GLU A 8 2.33 -4.48 4.22
CA GLU A 8 1.16 -5.13 4.84
C GLU A 8 0.76 -4.43 6.15
N LYS A 9 -0.53 -4.49 6.50
CA LYS A 9 -1.06 -4.04 7.78
C LYS A 9 -1.18 -5.22 8.75
N ILE A 10 -0.34 -5.26 9.77
CA ILE A 10 -0.23 -6.34 10.76
C ILE A 10 -0.38 -5.75 12.16
N SER A 11 -1.30 -6.29 12.97
CA SER A 11 -1.55 -5.81 14.34
C SER A 11 -1.70 -4.27 14.43
N ASP A 12 -2.44 -3.71 13.46
CA ASP A 12 -2.72 -2.28 13.29
C ASP A 12 -1.51 -1.39 12.95
N LYS A 13 -0.43 -1.97 12.42
CA LYS A 13 0.76 -1.26 11.95
C LYS A 13 1.07 -1.61 10.51
N TRP A 14 1.54 -0.63 9.74
CA TRP A 14 2.02 -0.84 8.39
C TRP A 14 3.50 -1.23 8.41
N GLU A 15 3.81 -2.39 7.86
CA GLU A 15 5.13 -3.01 7.90
C GLU A 15 5.59 -3.42 6.51
N TRP A 16 6.87 -3.19 6.20
CA TRP A 16 7.48 -3.75 5.01
C TRP A 16 7.64 -5.27 5.18
N THR A 17 7.20 -6.04 4.18
CA THR A 17 7.25 -7.51 4.19
C THR A 17 8.66 -8.08 4.17
N GLY A 18 9.64 -7.32 3.66
CA GLY A 18 11.04 -7.75 3.56
C GLY A 18 11.75 -7.87 4.91
N ASP A 19 11.56 -6.90 5.80
CA ASP A 19 12.30 -6.80 7.07
C ASP A 19 11.40 -6.53 8.30
N ARG A 20 10.08 -6.43 8.11
CA ARG A 20 9.08 -6.08 9.14
C ARG A 20 9.28 -4.69 9.76
N SER A 21 10.06 -3.81 9.12
CA SER A 21 10.20 -2.44 9.58
C SER A 21 8.89 -1.67 9.39
N VAL A 22 8.54 -0.87 10.40
CA VAL A 22 7.31 -0.06 10.38
C VAL A 22 7.50 1.12 9.43
N VAL A 23 6.48 1.39 8.62
CA VAL A 23 6.45 2.58 7.76
C VAL A 23 6.09 3.80 8.59
N PHE A 24 7.03 4.73 8.73
CA PHE A 24 6.81 6.00 9.46
C PHE A 24 6.54 7.20 8.54
N ASN A 25 6.93 7.13 7.27
CA ASN A 25 6.80 8.28 6.38
C ASN A 25 5.41 8.34 5.73
N THR A 26 4.53 9.14 6.32
CA THR A 26 3.16 9.31 5.82
C THR A 26 3.08 10.04 4.47
N SER A 27 4.14 10.73 4.05
CA SER A 27 4.14 11.46 2.76
C SER A 27 4.17 10.57 1.51
N LEU A 28 4.42 9.26 1.69
CA LEU A 28 4.39 8.28 0.59
C LEU A 28 2.96 7.88 0.21
N TRP A 29 2.01 8.06 1.11
CA TRP A 29 0.61 7.74 0.86
C TRP A 29 -0.02 8.77 -0.07
N TYR A 30 -0.92 8.28 -0.92
CA TYR A 30 -1.80 9.16 -1.65
C TYR A 30 -2.69 9.93 -0.66
N PRO A 31 -3.05 11.20 -0.93
CA PRO A 31 -3.85 11.98 0.00
C PRO A 31 -5.16 11.27 0.39
N GLY A 32 -5.34 11.06 1.70
CA GLY A 32 -6.49 10.33 2.25
C GLY A 32 -6.26 8.83 2.44
N GLU A 33 -5.07 8.32 2.15
CA GLU A 33 -4.68 6.93 2.38
C GLU A 33 -3.74 6.77 3.57
N PRO A 34 -3.71 5.58 4.21
CA PRO A 34 -4.63 4.44 4.00
C PRO A 34 -6.00 4.68 4.67
N ASN A 35 -7.09 4.17 4.10
CA ASN A 35 -8.46 4.45 4.58
C ASN A 35 -9.38 3.25 4.84
N GLY A 36 -9.06 2.04 4.37
CA GLY A 36 -9.82 0.81 4.64
C GLY A 36 -11.30 0.87 4.30
N LEU A 37 -11.67 1.51 3.18
CA LEU A 37 -13.05 1.92 2.89
C LEU A 37 -13.99 0.79 2.43
N LEU A 38 -13.51 -0.20 1.68
CA LEU A 38 -14.39 -1.12 0.94
C LEU A 38 -14.39 -2.55 1.48
N VAL A 39 -13.21 -3.06 1.80
CA VAL A 39 -12.95 -4.45 2.22
C VAL A 39 -11.79 -4.43 3.22
N PRO A 40 -11.36 -5.57 3.77
CA PRO A 40 -10.05 -5.63 4.41
C PRO A 40 -8.96 -5.26 3.40
N GLU A 41 -8.50 -4.01 3.48
CA GLU A 41 -7.44 -3.42 2.67
C GLU A 41 -6.15 -3.47 3.49
N LEU A 42 -5.58 -4.67 3.58
CA LEU A 42 -4.43 -4.95 4.46
C LEU A 42 -3.11 -4.99 3.70
N CYS A 43 -3.10 -4.68 2.41
CA CYS A 43 -1.90 -4.66 1.58
C CYS A 43 -1.74 -3.30 0.89
N GLY A 44 -0.50 -2.84 0.74
CA GLY A 44 -0.18 -1.59 0.06
C GLY A 44 0.06 -1.79 -1.44
N ALA A 45 -0.47 -0.88 -2.26
CA ALA A 45 -0.18 -0.80 -3.68
C ALA A 45 0.26 0.62 -4.06
N VAL A 46 1.08 0.74 -5.10
CA VAL A 46 1.43 2.02 -5.72
C VAL A 46 0.76 2.13 -7.08
N GLY A 47 0.25 3.32 -7.41
CA GLY A 47 -0.42 3.55 -8.70
C GLY A 47 -0.58 5.01 -9.06
N HIS A 48 -1.00 5.24 -10.30
CA HIS A 48 -1.43 6.56 -10.78
C HIS A 48 -2.94 6.73 -10.57
N PHE A 49 -3.32 7.84 -9.94
CA PHE A 49 -4.71 8.20 -9.70
C PHE A 49 -5.21 9.15 -10.79
N LEU A 50 -6.52 9.10 -11.09
CA LEU A 50 -7.16 9.90 -12.14
C LEU A 50 -6.98 11.41 -11.95
N ALA A 51 -6.78 11.88 -10.72
CA ALA A 51 -6.51 13.28 -10.40
C ALA A 51 -5.07 13.73 -10.71
N GLY A 52 -4.22 12.86 -11.27
CA GLY A 52 -2.86 13.20 -11.71
C GLY A 52 -1.76 12.98 -10.66
N GLY A 53 -2.02 12.23 -9.59
CA GLY A 53 -1.04 11.92 -8.55
C GLY A 53 -0.52 10.48 -8.60
N ILE A 54 0.65 10.25 -8.03
CA ILE A 54 1.21 8.92 -7.71
C ILE A 54 1.34 8.80 -6.19
N GLY A 55 1.02 7.64 -5.65
CA GLY A 55 1.15 7.39 -4.22
C GLY A 55 0.80 5.96 -3.84
N ILE A 56 1.04 5.64 -2.58
CA ILE A 56 0.66 4.36 -1.98
C ILE A 56 -0.79 4.45 -1.49
N PHE A 57 -1.54 3.37 -1.61
CA PHE A 57 -2.89 3.21 -1.07
C PHE A 57 -3.09 1.79 -0.56
N ASP A 58 -4.01 1.60 0.37
CA ASP A 58 -4.38 0.27 0.83
C ASP A 58 -5.37 -0.39 -0.13
N ILE A 59 -5.22 -1.70 -0.30
CA ILE A 59 -6.03 -2.51 -1.20
C ILE A 59 -6.16 -3.93 -0.64
N SER A 60 -7.15 -4.68 -1.13
CA SER A 60 -7.25 -6.12 -0.88
C SER A 60 -5.97 -6.85 -1.30
N CYS A 61 -5.48 -7.71 -0.40
CA CYS A 61 -4.33 -8.58 -0.64
C CYS A 61 -4.57 -9.63 -1.74
N THR A 62 -5.79 -9.78 -2.24
CA THR A 62 -6.16 -10.76 -3.28
C THR A 62 -5.84 -10.29 -4.71
N TYR A 63 -5.24 -9.11 -4.86
CA TYR A 63 -4.83 -8.59 -6.17
C TYR A 63 -3.54 -9.27 -6.69
N HIS A 64 -3.35 -9.34 -8.03
CA HIS A 64 -2.30 -10.20 -8.64
C HIS A 64 -1.26 -9.47 -9.52
N LYS A 65 -0.98 -8.18 -9.28
CA LYS A 65 0.11 -7.43 -9.95
C LYS A 65 1.09 -6.94 -8.89
N TYR A 66 2.38 -7.22 -9.05
CA TYR A 66 3.40 -6.96 -8.02
C TYR A 66 4.64 -6.28 -8.61
N ILE A 67 5.31 -5.46 -7.79
CA ILE A 67 6.69 -5.01 -8.01
C ILE A 67 7.57 -5.74 -6.99
N CYS A 68 8.69 -6.31 -7.45
CA CYS A 68 9.65 -7.02 -6.60
C CYS A 68 11.03 -6.36 -6.68
N GLU A 69 11.74 -6.35 -5.55
CA GLU A 69 13.15 -5.96 -5.41
C GLU A 69 13.97 -7.21 -5.09
N ILE A 70 15.21 -7.29 -5.61
CA ILE A 70 16.14 -8.44 -5.45
C ILE A 70 17.43 -7.96 -4.79
#